data_AF-A0A5C7JNG5-F1
#
_entry.id   AF-A0A5C7JNG5-F1
#
_cell.length_a   1.000
_cell.length_b   1.000
_cell.length_c   1.000
_cell.angle_alpha   90.00
_cell.angle_beta   90.00
_cell.angle_gamma   90.00
#
_symmetry.space_group_name_H-M   'P 1'
#
loop_
_entity.id
_entity.type
_entity.pdbx_description
1 polymer ?
#
loop_
_entity_poly.entity_id
_entity_poly.type
_entity_poly.pdbx_seq_one_letter_code
_entity_poly.pdbx_strand_id
1 'polypeptide(L)'
;MIQENRKRPLCQNCGEFDCQATGKTKLGFPIYKKLCASCHKAKYNQNKNGRKMGYTSHKKSTCEICGFVPVNRCQLDVDHIDGDKTNFDENNLQTLCANCHRLKTYKQKKGLL
;
A
#
# COMPACT_ATOMS: atom_id res chain seq x y z
N MET A 1 7.45 -22.89 32.11
CA MET A 1 6.61 -22.14 31.16
C MET A 1 7.47 -21.76 29.97
N ILE A 2 7.24 -22.33 28.79
CA ILE A 2 8.05 -21.98 27.62
C ILE A 2 7.37 -20.78 26.95
N GLN A 3 7.84 -19.57 27.29
CA GLN A 3 7.53 -18.36 26.52
C GLN A 3 8.41 -18.38 25.28
N GLU A 4 8.09 -19.25 24.32
CA GLU A 4 8.69 -19.16 22.99
C GLU A 4 8.31 -17.81 22.40
N ASN A 5 9.30 -16.95 22.19
CA ASN A 5 9.14 -15.62 21.64
C ASN A 5 8.81 -15.72 20.14
N ARG A 6 7.56 -16.06 19.83
CA ARG A 6 7.07 -16.16 18.45
C ARG A 6 7.09 -14.76 17.82
N LYS A 7 8.08 -14.51 16.98
CA LYS A 7 8.20 -13.25 16.23
C LYS A 7 6.94 -12.99 15.42
N ARG A 8 6.47 -11.75 15.47
CA ARG A 8 5.32 -11.30 14.69
C ARG A 8 5.63 -11.41 13.19
N PRO A 9 4.76 -12.02 12.37
CA PRO A 9 5.02 -12.21 10.95
C PRO A 9 4.83 -10.90 10.17
N LEU A 10 5.55 -10.78 9.06
CA LEU A 10 5.43 -9.68 8.11
C LEU A 10 4.21 -9.86 7.20
N CYS A 11 3.66 -8.74 6.75
CA CYS A 11 2.52 -8.67 5.84
C CYS A 11 2.78 -9.42 4.53
N GLN A 12 1.90 -10.34 4.16
CA GLN A 12 2.03 -11.10 2.92
C GLN A 12 1.83 -10.26 1.65
N ASN A 13 1.26 -9.05 1.77
CA ASN A 13 1.05 -8.15 0.62
C ASN A 13 2.18 -7.14 0.40
N CYS A 14 2.76 -6.60 1.47
CA CYS A 14 3.78 -5.55 1.33
C CYS A 14 5.16 -5.97 1.84
N GLY A 15 5.29 -7.09 2.56
CA GLY A 15 6.56 -7.61 3.08
C GLY A 15 7.28 -6.74 4.12
N GLU A 16 6.79 -5.53 4.40
CA GLU A 16 7.54 -4.51 5.15
C GLU A 16 7.00 -4.26 6.57
N PHE A 17 5.68 -4.39 6.76
CA PHE A 17 5.03 -4.10 8.04
C PHE A 17 4.53 -5.37 8.69
N ASP A 18 4.54 -5.40 10.02
CA ASP A 18 3.98 -6.49 10.80
C ASP A 18 2.47 -6.70 10.53
N CYS A 19 2.07 -7.97 10.48
CA CYS A 19 0.68 -8.39 10.40
C CYS A 19 -0.14 -7.94 11.60
N GLN A 20 -1.41 -7.54 11.40
CA GLN A 20 -2.28 -7.15 12.52
C GLN A 20 -2.51 -8.31 13.50
N ALA A 21 -2.43 -8.04 14.81
CA ALA A 21 -2.94 -8.96 15.81
C ALA A 21 -4.48 -8.95 15.80
N THR A 22 -5.10 -10.12 15.95
CA THR A 22 -6.56 -10.27 15.93
C THR A 22 -7.14 -10.93 17.18
N GLY A 23 -6.29 -11.46 18.07
CA GLY A 23 -6.72 -12.14 19.28
C GLY A 23 -5.59 -12.96 19.91
N LYS A 24 -5.96 -13.90 20.78
CA LYS A 24 -5.05 -14.86 21.42
C LYS A 24 -5.64 -16.26 21.39
N THR A 25 -4.79 -17.28 21.32
CA THR A 25 -5.18 -18.70 21.49
C THR A 25 -5.55 -18.99 22.95
N LYS A 26 -6.15 -20.15 23.24
CA LYS A 26 -6.46 -20.59 24.61
C LYS A 26 -5.23 -20.63 25.54
N LEU A 27 -4.05 -20.85 24.98
CA LEU A 27 -2.76 -20.87 25.67
C LEU A 27 -2.13 -19.47 25.81
N GLY A 28 -2.81 -18.40 25.37
CA GLY A 28 -2.37 -17.02 25.49
C GLY A 28 -1.52 -16.48 24.33
N PHE A 29 -1.15 -17.32 23.34
CA PHE A 29 -0.33 -16.88 22.21
C PHE A 29 -1.10 -15.95 21.26
N PRO A 30 -0.51 -14.83 20.81
CA PRO A 30 -1.15 -13.92 19.87
C PRO A 30 -1.44 -14.58 18.52
N ILE A 31 -2.61 -14.28 17.96
CA ILE A 31 -3.01 -14.69 16.61
C ILE A 31 -2.87 -13.47 15.69
N TYR A 32 -2.23 -13.66 14.54
CA TYR A 32 -1.99 -12.61 13.55
C TYR A 32 -2.79 -12.86 12.27
N LYS A 33 -3.25 -11.78 11.64
CA LYS A 33 -3.82 -11.80 10.28
C LYS A 33 -2.73 -12.03 9.24
N LYS A 34 -3.12 -12.20 7.97
CA LYS A 34 -2.19 -12.27 6.82
C LYS A 34 -1.60 -10.92 6.40
N LEU A 35 -2.26 -9.82 6.78
CA LEU A 35 -1.96 -8.47 6.28
C LEU A 35 -1.65 -7.50 7.44
N CYS A 36 -0.82 -6.49 7.17
CA CYS A 36 -0.66 -5.32 8.03
C CYS A 36 -1.93 -4.46 8.02
N ALA A 37 -2.00 -3.46 8.91
CA ALA A 37 -3.18 -2.63 9.06
C ALA A 37 -3.56 -1.87 7.79
N SER A 38 -2.56 -1.28 7.13
CA SER A 38 -2.76 -0.51 5.91
C SER A 38 -3.26 -1.41 4.76
N CYS A 39 -2.62 -2.58 4.56
CA CYS A 39 -3.03 -3.52 3.51
C CYS A 39 -4.40 -4.15 3.79
N HIS A 40 -4.73 -4.44 5.06
CA HIS A 40 -6.06 -4.92 5.43
C HIS A 40 -7.13 -3.86 5.12
N LYS A 41 -6.87 -2.60 5.47
CA LYS A 41 -7.77 -1.48 5.18
C LYS A 41 -7.93 -1.27 3.68
N ALA A 42 -6.85 -1.30 2.92
CA ALA A 42 -6.90 -1.18 1.46
C ALA A 42 -7.76 -2.27 0.82
N LYS A 43 -7.61 -3.52 1.28
CA LYS A 43 -8.29 -4.68 0.70
C LYS A 43 -9.77 -4.80 1.08
N TYR A 44 -10.09 -4.55 2.34
CA TYR A 44 -11.42 -4.87 2.89
C TYR A 44 -12.25 -3.65 3.26
N ASN A 45 -11.63 -2.48 3.52
CA ASN A 45 -12.40 -1.32 3.96
C ASN A 45 -12.86 -0.50 2.76
N GLN A 46 -14.14 -0.14 2.81
CA GLN A 46 -14.74 0.85 1.93
C GLN A 46 -14.67 2.23 2.61
N ASN A 47 -14.56 3.29 1.81
CA ASN A 47 -14.75 4.65 2.31
C ASN A 47 -16.25 4.92 2.57
N LYS A 48 -16.59 6.09 3.10
CA LYS A 48 -17.97 6.50 3.41
C LYS A 48 -18.93 6.43 2.20
N ASN A 49 -18.40 6.39 0.99
CA ASN A 49 -19.16 6.32 -0.26
C ASN A 49 -19.22 4.88 -0.81
N GLY A 50 -18.89 3.86 -0.01
CA GLY A 50 -18.88 2.45 -0.44
C GLY A 50 -17.72 2.07 -1.37
N ARG A 51 -16.84 3.02 -1.72
CA ARG A 51 -15.72 2.75 -2.64
C ARG A 51 -14.58 2.08 -1.89
N LYS A 52 -14.10 0.94 -2.40
CA LYS A 52 -12.92 0.26 -1.84
C LYS A 52 -11.71 1.18 -1.89
N MET A 53 -10.95 1.27 -0.79
CA MET A 53 -9.67 2.00 -0.75
C MET A 53 -8.52 1.22 -1.45
N GLY A 54 -8.89 0.40 -2.44
CA GLY A 54 -8.06 -0.63 -3.04
C GLY A 54 -6.90 -0.11 -3.86
N TYR A 55 -6.97 1.12 -4.39
CA TYR A 55 -5.89 1.63 -5.25
C TYR A 55 -4.51 1.61 -4.56
N THR A 56 -4.47 1.80 -3.23
CA THR A 56 -3.21 1.74 -2.46
C THR A 56 -2.58 0.33 -2.39
N SER A 57 -3.34 -0.75 -2.66
CA SER A 57 -2.77 -2.09 -2.81
C SER A 57 -2.04 -2.29 -4.14
N HIS A 58 -2.27 -1.44 -5.15
CA HIS A 58 -1.56 -1.49 -6.44
C HIS A 58 -0.17 -0.84 -6.39
N LYS A 59 0.24 -0.31 -5.23
CA LYS A 59 1.59 0.22 -5.03
C LYS A 59 2.63 -0.89 -5.15
N LYS A 60 3.35 -0.89 -6.27
CA LYS A 60 4.45 -1.80 -6.61
C LYS A 60 5.71 -1.48 -5.79
N SER A 61 6.75 -2.30 -5.97
CA SER A 61 8.03 -2.16 -5.28
C SER A 61 8.98 -1.14 -5.92
N THR A 62 8.72 -0.70 -7.16
CA THR A 62 9.59 0.23 -7.90
C THR A 62 8.78 1.30 -8.62
N CYS A 63 9.43 2.41 -8.96
CA CYS A 63 8.84 3.44 -9.81
C CYS A 63 8.70 2.94 -11.25
N GLU A 64 7.52 3.09 -11.84
CA GLU A 64 7.22 2.65 -13.21
C GLU A 64 7.72 3.62 -14.29
N ILE A 65 8.07 4.86 -13.91
CA ILE A 65 8.63 5.85 -14.85
C ILE A 65 10.16 5.76 -14.93
N CYS A 66 10.85 5.78 -13.77
CA CYS A 66 12.31 5.89 -13.74
C CYS A 66 13.02 4.65 -13.17
N GLY A 67 12.28 3.59 -12.79
CA GLY A 67 12.86 2.38 -12.23
C GLY A 67 13.40 2.51 -10.80
N PHE A 68 13.23 3.66 -10.14
CA PHE A 68 13.71 3.88 -8.77
C PHE A 68 13.23 2.78 -7.81
N VAL A 69 14.21 2.15 -7.15
CA VAL A 69 13.99 1.18 -6.06
C VAL A 69 14.06 1.95 -4.73
N PRO A 70 12.95 2.00 -3.97
CA PRO A 70 12.91 2.75 -2.72
C PRO A 70 13.70 2.05 -1.62
N VAL A 71 14.29 2.86 -0.73
CA VAL A 71 14.79 2.38 0.57
C VAL A 71 13.63 2.10 1.52
N ASN A 72 12.58 2.93 1.45
CA ASN A 72 11.35 2.74 2.20
C ASN A 72 10.14 2.97 1.29
N ARG A 73 9.10 2.15 1.42
CA ARG A 73 7.89 2.24 0.56
C ARG A 73 7.16 3.58 0.67
N CYS A 74 7.43 4.39 1.70
CA CYS A 74 6.95 5.76 1.80
C CYS A 74 7.45 6.68 0.67
N GLN A 75 8.52 6.30 -0.03
CA GLN A 75 9.09 7.05 -1.16
C GLN A 75 8.36 6.80 -2.49
N LEU A 76 7.40 5.86 -2.51
CA LEU A 76 6.54 5.56 -3.65
C LEU A 76 5.11 5.96 -3.35
N ASP A 77 4.39 6.40 -4.37
CA ASP A 77 2.96 6.74 -4.35
C ASP A 77 2.22 6.02 -5.48
N VAL A 78 0.91 5.83 -5.32
CA VAL A 78 0.03 5.41 -6.42
C VAL A 78 -0.57 6.64 -7.04
N ASP A 79 -0.37 6.77 -8.36
CA ASP A 79 -0.82 7.87 -9.19
C ASP A 79 -1.84 7.37 -10.22
N HIS A 80 -2.80 8.23 -10.57
CA HIS A 80 -3.78 7.95 -11.61
C HIS A 80 -3.24 8.50 -12.93
N ILE A 81 -3.07 7.66 -13.95
CA ILE A 81 -2.42 8.02 -15.22
C ILE A 81 -3.15 9.20 -15.87
N ASP A 82 -4.47 9.11 -15.96
CA ASP A 82 -5.36 10.16 -16.51
C ASP A 82 -5.52 11.41 -15.62
N GLY A 83 -5.09 11.34 -14.36
CA GLY A 83 -5.27 12.41 -13.37
C GLY A 83 -6.66 12.45 -12.73
N ASP A 84 -7.59 11.59 -13.13
CA ASP A 84 -8.90 11.43 -12.50
C ASP A 84 -8.79 10.49 -11.29
N LYS A 85 -8.89 11.09 -10.11
CA LYS A 85 -8.84 10.38 -8.80
C LYS A 85 -10.05 9.49 -8.54
N THR A 86 -11.03 9.48 -9.43
CA THR A 86 -12.22 8.63 -9.36
C THR A 86 -12.14 7.40 -10.27
N ASN A 87 -11.21 7.39 -11.23
CA ASN A 87 -10.98 6.27 -12.12
C ASN A 87 -10.03 5.23 -11.50
N PHE A 88 -10.61 4.27 -10.79
CA PHE A 88 -9.87 3.20 -10.09
C PHE A 88 -9.62 1.96 -10.96
N ASP A 89 -9.69 2.04 -12.29
CA ASP A 89 -9.27 0.95 -13.16
C ASP A 89 -7.82 0.60 -12.86
N GLU A 90 -7.50 -0.70 -12.71
CA GLU A 90 -6.16 -1.15 -12.38
C GLU A 90 -5.14 -0.69 -13.44
N ASN A 91 -5.57 -0.58 -14.70
CA ASN A 91 -4.75 -0.09 -15.81
C ASN A 91 -4.55 1.43 -15.79
N ASN A 92 -5.35 2.17 -15.03
CA ASN A 92 -5.19 3.61 -14.81
C ASN A 92 -4.31 3.93 -13.59
N LEU A 93 -3.87 2.92 -12.83
CA LEU A 93 -3.02 3.12 -11.66
C LEU A 93 -1.56 2.82 -11.99
N GLN A 94 -0.65 3.70 -11.56
CA GLN A 94 0.79 3.48 -11.66
C GLN A 94 1.49 3.83 -10.35
N THR A 95 2.62 3.17 -10.08
CA THR A 95 3.47 3.45 -8.92
C THR A 95 4.60 4.39 -9.31
N LEU A 96 4.64 5.58 -8.71
CA LEU A 96 5.65 6.60 -8.98
C LEU A 96 6.48 6.88 -7.73
N CYS A 97 7.77 7.17 -7.90
CA CYS A 97 8.54 7.76 -6.82
C CYS A 97 8.11 9.21 -6.57
N ALA A 98 8.38 9.71 -5.36
CA ALA A 98 8.03 11.07 -4.95
C ALA A 98 8.51 12.15 -5.94
N ASN A 99 9.65 11.95 -6.59
CA ASN A 99 10.19 12.90 -7.58
C ASN A 99 9.43 12.85 -8.91
N CYS A 100 9.22 11.66 -9.48
CA CYS A 100 8.45 11.50 -10.72
C CYS A 100 7.00 11.97 -10.55
N HIS A 101 6.38 11.66 -9.41
CA HIS A 101 5.01 12.08 -9.11
C HIS A 101 4.89 13.61 -9.04
N ARG A 102 5.82 14.28 -8.35
CA ARG A 102 5.89 15.75 -8.29
C ARG A 102 6.09 16.38 -9.67
N LEU A 103 6.99 15.83 -10.48
CA LEU A 103 7.25 16.33 -11.84
C LEU A 103 6.02 16.16 -12.75
N LYS A 104 5.34 15.01 -12.67
CA LYS A 104 4.09 14.78 -13.42
C LYS A 104 3.03 15.82 -13.04
N THR A 105 2.80 16.02 -11.75
CA THR A 105 1.84 17.02 -11.24
C THR A 105 2.20 18.43 -11.72
N TYR A 106 3.48 18.80 -11.70
CA TYR A 106 3.94 20.11 -12.18
C TYR A 106 3.63 20.30 -13.67
N LYS A 107 3.95 19.30 -14.51
CA LYS A 107 3.70 19.35 -15.94
C LYS A 107 2.20 19.45 -16.27
N GLN A 108 1.36 18.66 -15.60
CA GLN A 108 -0.11 18.71 -15.77
C GLN A 108 -0.66 20.11 -15.45
N LYS A 109 -0.24 20.72 -14.33
CA LYS A 109 -0.66 22.09 -13.97
C LYS A 109 -0.21 23.16 -14.96
N LYS A 110 0.84 22.90 -15.73
CA LYS A 110 1.40 23.81 -16.73
C LYS A 110 0.92 23.51 -18.16
N GLY A 111 0.08 22.48 -18.36
CA GLY A 111 -0.34 22.05 -19.69
C GLY A 111 0.80 21.49 -20.54
N LEU A 112 1.82 20.90 -19.91
CA LEU A 112 3.00 20.31 -20.55
C LEU A 112 2.88 18.77 -20.73
N LEU A 113 1.69 18.23 -20.50
CA LEU A 113 1.29 16.83 -20.61
C LEU A 113 -0.11 16.77 -21.21
#